data_AF-A0A7T5URE1-F1
#
_entry.id   AF-A0A7T5URE1-F1
#
_cell.length_a   1.000
_cell.length_b   1.000
_cell.length_c   1.000
_cell.angle_alpha   90.00
_cell.angle_beta   90.00
_cell.angle_gamma   90.00
#
_symmetry.space_group_name_H-M   'P 1'
#
loop_
_entity.id
_entity.type
_entity.pdbx_description
1 polymer ?
#
loop_
_entity_poly.entity_id
_entity_poly.type
_entity_poly.pdbx_seq_one_letter_code
_entity_poly.pdbx_strand_id
1 'polypeptide(L)'
;MCNNVEMFGKTYLFLIALLVLMLAIHAAAVGGLLGYGLWWLDIVLHFLGGIWLAVLAFWFLFEYKEFPSDFLPKWLLGLGLISFVMLGGVFWEFFEFSWDYFIARPYGAILAQPDLADTMSDLFFDFAGAVVAAAYFLRYYRFGYGEYGLNSEKPN
;
A
#
# COMPACT_ATOMS: atom_id res chain seq x y z
N MET A 1 14.94 -17.02 20.16
CA MET A 1 13.97 -17.61 19.20
C MET A 1 12.51 -17.17 19.41
N CYS A 2 12.14 -16.50 20.52
CA CYS A 2 10.75 -16.06 20.77
C CYS A 2 10.34 -14.71 20.11
N ASN A 3 11.13 -14.15 19.19
CA ASN A 3 10.98 -12.72 18.83
C ASN A 3 10.50 -12.47 17.38
N ASN A 4 10.75 -13.37 16.43
CA ASN A 4 10.43 -13.10 15.02
C ASN A 4 8.97 -13.45 14.68
N VAL A 5 8.43 -14.54 15.23
CA VAL A 5 7.05 -14.97 14.97
C VAL A 5 6.03 -14.02 15.60
N GLU A 6 6.29 -13.52 16.81
CA GLU A 6 5.43 -12.50 17.43
C GLU A 6 5.48 -11.17 16.70
N MET A 7 6.68 -10.73 16.27
CA MET A 7 6.85 -9.46 15.55
C MET A 7 6.18 -9.52 14.17
N PHE A 8 6.34 -10.63 13.46
CA PHE A 8 5.64 -10.91 12.20
C PHE A 8 4.12 -10.81 12.37
N GLY A 9 3.57 -11.47 13.40
CA GLY A 9 2.13 -11.43 13.69
C GLY A 9 1.63 -10.01 13.95
N LYS A 10 2.40 -9.20 14.70
CA LYS A 10 2.03 -7.80 15.01
C LYS A 10 2.02 -6.91 13.76
N THR A 11 3.02 -7.03 12.88
CA THR A 11 3.07 -6.25 11.63
C THR A 11 1.94 -6.63 10.68
N TYR A 12 1.69 -7.93 10.49
CA TYR A 12 0.58 -8.41 9.65
C TYR A 12 -0.79 -7.91 10.15
N LEU A 13 -1.04 -8.04 11.46
CA LEU A 13 -2.28 -7.55 12.07
C LEU A 13 -2.43 -6.03 11.93
N PHE A 14 -1.33 -5.29 12.08
CA PHE A 14 -1.31 -3.84 11.85
C PHE A 14 -1.67 -3.49 10.40
N LEU A 15 -1.07 -4.16 9.41
CA LEU A 15 -1.38 -3.93 8.00
C LEU A 15 -2.85 -4.22 7.68
N ILE A 16 -3.41 -5.31 8.22
CA ILE A 16 -4.84 -5.62 8.06
C ILE A 16 -5.72 -4.58 8.73
N ALA A 17 -5.42 -4.20 9.97
CA ALA A 17 -6.21 -3.20 10.68
C ALA A 17 -6.21 -1.87 9.93
N LEU A 18 -5.06 -1.46 9.39
CA LEU A 18 -4.93 -0.25 8.58
C LEU A 18 -5.70 -0.36 7.26
N LEU A 19 -5.67 -1.51 6.57
CA LEU A 19 -6.48 -1.75 5.38
C LEU A 19 -7.97 -1.64 5.69
N VAL A 20 -8.45 -2.34 6.71
CA VAL A 20 -9.86 -2.31 7.12
C VAL A 20 -10.29 -0.89 7.47
N LEU A 21 -9.43 -0.13 8.14
CA LEU A 21 -9.70 1.28 8.45
C LEU A 21 -9.82 2.12 7.17
N MET A 22 -8.90 2.01 6.21
CA MET A 22 -8.96 2.76 4.95
C MET A 22 -10.23 2.40 4.15
N LEU A 23 -10.54 1.11 4.04
CA LEU A 23 -11.77 0.64 3.38
C LEU A 23 -13.03 1.17 4.06
N ALA A 24 -13.07 1.17 5.40
CA ALA A 24 -14.20 1.69 6.15
C ALA A 24 -14.39 3.20 5.96
N ILE A 25 -13.29 3.96 5.92
CA ILE A 25 -13.32 5.40 5.66
C ILE A 25 -13.83 5.67 4.24
N HIS A 26 -13.28 5.01 3.23
CA HIS A 26 -13.71 5.19 1.83
C HIS A 26 -15.19 4.78 1.66
N ALA A 27 -15.60 3.63 2.20
CA ALA A 27 -16.99 3.19 2.18
C ALA A 27 -17.95 4.17 2.88
N ALA A 28 -17.53 4.77 4.00
CA ALA A 28 -18.29 5.80 4.68
C ALA A 28 -18.39 7.09 3.85
N ALA A 29 -17.35 7.44 3.09
CA ALA A 29 -17.35 8.58 2.19
C ALA A 29 -18.37 8.39 1.04
N VAL A 30 -18.25 7.31 0.27
CA VAL A 30 -19.15 7.02 -0.86
C VAL A 30 -20.57 6.63 -0.41
N GLY A 31 -20.72 6.15 0.82
CA GLY A 31 -22.01 5.93 1.48
C GLY A 31 -22.68 7.21 2.00
N GLY A 32 -22.02 8.37 1.90
CA GLY A 32 -22.56 9.67 2.32
C GLY A 32 -22.55 9.93 3.83
N LEU A 33 -21.89 9.09 4.62
CA LEU A 33 -21.84 9.21 6.08
C LEU A 33 -20.91 10.34 6.56
N LEU A 34 -19.93 10.73 5.74
CA LEU A 34 -18.93 11.76 6.11
C LEU A 34 -19.33 13.18 5.68
N GLY A 35 -20.47 13.34 5.00
CA GLY A 35 -20.99 14.63 4.52
C GLY A 35 -20.30 15.16 3.25
N TYR A 36 -20.90 16.18 2.64
CA TYR A 36 -20.39 16.81 1.43
C TYR A 36 -19.16 17.70 1.73
N GLY A 37 -18.09 17.56 0.95
CA GLY A 37 -16.90 18.44 1.03
C GLY A 37 -15.58 17.77 1.40
N LEU A 38 -15.55 16.44 1.56
CA LEU A 38 -14.35 15.66 1.87
C LEU A 38 -13.71 15.01 0.64
N TRP A 39 -13.80 15.61 -0.54
CA TRP A 39 -13.18 15.11 -1.77
C TRP A 39 -11.66 14.91 -1.62
N TRP A 40 -10.99 15.77 -0.84
CA TRP A 40 -9.56 15.65 -0.57
C TRP A 40 -9.19 14.43 0.28
N LEU A 41 -10.16 13.83 0.98
CA LEU A 41 -9.92 12.63 1.79
C LEU A 41 -9.54 11.46 0.89
N ASP A 42 -10.13 11.40 -0.30
CA ASP A 42 -9.89 10.32 -1.25
C ASP A 42 -8.45 10.35 -1.77
N ILE A 43 -7.97 11.54 -2.17
CA ILE A 43 -6.56 11.82 -2.46
C ILE A 43 -5.61 11.33 -1.35
N VAL A 44 -5.96 11.60 -0.09
CA VAL A 44 -5.14 11.17 1.06
C VAL A 44 -5.16 9.65 1.20
N LEU A 45 -6.30 9.00 0.97
CA LEU A 45 -6.42 7.54 1.02
C LEU A 45 -5.64 6.87 -0.11
N HIS A 46 -5.63 7.42 -1.32
CA HIS A 46 -4.79 6.94 -2.42
C HIS A 46 -3.29 7.05 -2.10
N PHE A 47 -2.85 8.21 -1.61
CA PHE A 47 -1.45 8.35 -1.18
C PHE A 47 -1.05 7.34 -0.09
N LEU A 48 -1.90 7.15 0.92
CA LEU A 48 -1.67 6.18 1.99
C LEU A 48 -1.79 4.73 1.49
N GLY A 49 -2.69 4.45 0.56
CA GLY A 49 -2.86 3.16 -0.10
C GLY A 49 -1.62 2.77 -0.90
N GLY A 50 -1.04 3.73 -1.62
CA GLY A 50 0.23 3.55 -2.32
C GLY A 50 1.39 3.22 -1.39
N ILE A 51 1.50 3.91 -0.25
CA ILE A 51 2.48 3.56 0.80
C ILE A 51 2.19 2.17 1.36
N TRP A 52 0.93 1.88 1.69
CA TRP A 52 0.53 0.62 2.30
C TRP A 52 0.83 -0.58 1.42
N LEU A 53 0.52 -0.51 0.12
CA LEU A 53 0.80 -1.57 -0.85
C LEU A 53 2.32 -1.79 -1.02
N ALA A 54 3.11 -0.71 -1.04
CA ALA A 54 4.57 -0.84 -1.09
C ALA A 54 5.13 -1.51 0.17
N VAL A 55 4.62 -1.14 1.35
CA VAL A 55 5.00 -1.76 2.63
C VAL A 55 4.59 -3.23 2.65
N LEU A 56 3.37 -3.55 2.22
CA LEU A 56 2.88 -4.93 2.13
C LEU A 56 3.78 -5.77 1.21
N ALA A 57 4.11 -5.26 0.02
CA ALA A 57 4.97 -5.95 -0.93
C ALA A 57 6.38 -6.17 -0.37
N PHE A 58 6.96 -5.15 0.26
CA PHE A 58 8.26 -5.26 0.89
C PHE A 58 8.26 -6.28 2.04
N TRP A 59 7.27 -6.19 2.94
CA TRP A 59 7.07 -7.14 4.03
C TRP A 59 6.89 -8.57 3.52
N PHE A 60 6.08 -8.77 2.49
CA PHE A 60 5.85 -10.09 1.89
C PHE A 60 7.16 -10.69 1.35
N LEU A 61 7.97 -9.89 0.64
CA LEU A 61 9.22 -10.36 0.07
C LEU A 61 10.28 -10.69 1.14
N PHE A 62 10.51 -9.79 2.09
CA PHE A 62 11.67 -9.87 2.98
C PHE A 62 11.37 -10.47 4.36
N GLU A 63 10.16 -10.29 4.89
CA GLU A 63 9.79 -10.83 6.21
C GLU A 63 9.03 -12.15 6.10
N TYR A 64 8.18 -12.31 5.08
CA TYR A 64 7.42 -13.55 4.91
C TYR A 64 8.12 -14.60 4.03
N LYS A 65 8.66 -14.17 2.89
CA LYS A 65 9.35 -15.07 1.95
C LYS A 65 10.86 -15.15 2.18
N GLU A 66 11.41 -14.34 3.08
CA GLU A 66 12.84 -14.29 3.39
C GLU A 66 13.72 -14.18 2.12
N PHE A 67 13.26 -13.40 1.14
CA PHE A 67 13.92 -13.29 -0.15
C PHE A 67 15.32 -12.68 0.01
N PRO A 68 16.39 -13.23 -0.61
CA PRO A 68 17.74 -12.74 -0.38
C PRO A 68 17.89 -11.27 -0.78
N SER A 69 18.37 -10.44 0.15
CA SER A 69 18.45 -8.98 -0.03
C SER A 69 19.49 -8.53 -1.07
N ASP A 70 20.35 -9.43 -1.52
CA ASP A 70 21.38 -9.22 -2.54
C ASP A 70 20.95 -9.74 -3.92
N PHE A 71 19.81 -10.41 -4.03
CA PHE A 71 19.36 -11.03 -5.28
C PHE A 71 18.94 -10.02 -6.35
N LEU A 72 18.38 -8.86 -5.96
CA LEU A 72 17.92 -7.83 -6.90
C LEU A 72 18.74 -6.54 -6.79
N PRO A 73 19.13 -5.92 -7.93
CA PRO A 73 19.67 -4.58 -7.90
C PRO A 73 18.58 -3.60 -7.42
N LYS A 74 19.00 -2.59 -6.64
CA LYS A 74 18.10 -1.61 -6.01
C LYS A 74 17.05 -1.00 -6.95
N TRP A 75 17.47 -0.63 -8.16
CA TRP A 75 16.57 0.01 -9.12
C TRP A 75 15.45 -0.94 -9.56
N LEU A 76 15.73 -2.25 -9.65
CA LEU A 76 14.75 -3.26 -10.03
C LEU A 76 13.78 -3.57 -8.89
N LEU A 77 14.28 -3.58 -7.64
CA LEU A 77 13.40 -3.66 -6.47
C LEU A 77 12.46 -2.45 -6.40
N GLY A 78 13.00 -1.23 -6.56
CA GLY A 78 12.19 -0.01 -6.58
C GLY A 78 11.13 -0.03 -7.68
N LEU A 79 11.53 -0.37 -8.91
CA LEU A 79 10.62 -0.51 -10.04
C LEU A 79 9.55 -1.57 -9.78
N GLY A 80 9.92 -2.71 -9.20
CA GLY A 80 8.99 -3.78 -8.85
C GLY A 80 7.95 -3.35 -7.82
N LEU A 81 8.39 -2.65 -6.75
CA LEU A 81 7.47 -2.12 -5.73
C LEU A 81 6.50 -1.11 -6.34
N ILE A 82 7.00 -0.14 -7.11
CA ILE A 82 6.16 0.86 -7.76
C ILE A 82 5.18 0.20 -8.74
N SER A 83 5.64 -0.76 -9.54
CA SER A 83 4.77 -1.47 -10.50
C SER A 83 3.67 -2.27 -9.82
N PHE A 84 3.99 -2.90 -8.67
CA PHE A 84 3.00 -3.62 -7.87
C PHE A 84 1.93 -2.67 -7.30
N VAL A 85 2.34 -1.52 -6.78
CA VAL A 85 1.41 -0.49 -6.29
C VAL A 85 0.52 0.01 -7.41
N MET A 86 1.09 0.37 -8.57
CA MET A 86 0.30 0.88 -9.71
C MET A 86 -0.72 -0.14 -10.21
N LEU A 87 -0.40 -1.43 -10.20
CA LEU A 87 -1.38 -2.47 -10.53
C LEU A 87 -2.52 -2.52 -9.50
N GLY A 88 -2.20 -2.36 -8.21
CA GLY A 88 -3.19 -2.23 -7.15
C GLY A 88 -4.11 -1.02 -7.32
N GLY A 89 -3.53 0.15 -7.64
CA GLY A 89 -4.28 1.38 -7.95
C GLY A 89 -5.24 1.19 -9.13
N VAL A 90 -4.78 0.59 -10.24
CA VAL A 90 -5.66 0.26 -11.38
C VAL A 90 -6.82 -0.65 -10.99
N PHE A 91 -6.60 -1.63 -10.11
CA PHE A 91 -7.69 -2.47 -9.61
C PHE A 91 -8.66 -1.72 -8.70
N TRP A 92 -8.17 -0.73 -7.95
CA TRP A 92 -9.00 0.16 -7.15
C TRP A 92 -9.89 1.04 -8.04
N GLU A 93 -9.34 1.67 -9.08
CA GLU A 93 -10.11 2.44 -10.06
C GLU A 93 -11.20 1.60 -10.75
N PHE A 94 -10.92 0.32 -11.05
CA PHE A 94 -11.95 -0.57 -11.58
C PHE A 94 -13.04 -0.91 -10.55
N PHE A 95 -12.69 -0.98 -9.27
CA PHE A 95 -13.67 -1.16 -8.20
C PHE A 95 -14.58 0.07 -8.07
N GLU A 96 -14.03 1.27 -8.07
CA GLU A 96 -14.79 2.52 -8.04
C GLU A 96 -15.67 2.71 -9.27
N PHE A 97 -15.14 2.40 -10.45
CA PHE A 97 -15.92 2.41 -11.68
C PHE A 97 -17.11 1.44 -11.57
N SER A 98 -16.89 0.26 -10.99
CA SER A 98 -17.94 -0.72 -10.77
C SER A 98 -18.99 -0.21 -9.77
N TRP A 99 -18.56 0.44 -8.67
CA TRP A 99 -19.47 1.11 -7.74
C TRP A 99 -20.31 2.16 -8.46
N ASP A 100 -19.70 3.01 -9.26
CA ASP A 100 -20.38 4.07 -9.99
C ASP A 100 -21.40 3.54 -10.99
N TYR A 101 -21.00 2.53 -11.75
CA TYR A 101 -21.80 1.95 -12.80
C TYR A 101 -22.98 1.14 -12.25
N PHE A 102 -22.75 0.27 -11.26
CA PHE A 102 -23.76 -0.66 -10.77
C PHE A 102 -24.58 -0.11 -9.60
N ILE A 103 -24.01 0.79 -8.78
CA ILE A 103 -24.62 1.24 -7.53
C ILE A 103 -24.95 2.73 -7.54
N ALA A 104 -23.96 3.60 -7.74
CA ALA A 104 -24.16 5.03 -7.55
C ALA A 104 -25.12 5.63 -8.58
N ARG A 105 -24.92 5.37 -9.87
CA ARG A 105 -25.81 5.89 -10.93
C ARG A 105 -27.23 5.30 -10.87
N PRO A 106 -27.43 3.98 -10.69
CA PRO A 106 -28.77 3.41 -10.65
C PRO A 106 -29.58 3.74 -9.38
N TYR A 107 -28.92 3.90 -8.24
CA TYR A 107 -29.60 4.09 -6.94
C TYR A 107 -29.40 5.48 -6.32
N GLY A 108 -28.69 6.39 -7.00
CA GLY A 108 -28.45 7.75 -6.53
C GLY A 108 -27.50 7.83 -5.33
N ALA A 109 -26.53 6.92 -5.23
CA ALA A 109 -25.45 7.03 -4.24
C ALA A 109 -24.39 8.03 -4.72
N ILE A 110 -23.44 8.37 -3.84
CA ILE A 110 -22.32 9.25 -4.19
C ILE A 110 -21.39 8.51 -5.15
N LEU A 111 -20.97 9.21 -6.20
CA LEU A 111 -19.97 8.72 -7.15
C LEU A 111 -18.62 8.60 -6.43
N ALA A 112 -17.98 7.45 -6.56
CA ALA A 112 -16.60 7.23 -6.16
C ALA A 112 -15.65 7.98 -7.09
N GLN A 113 -15.91 7.98 -8.41
CA GLN A 113 -15.09 8.66 -9.42
C GLN A 113 -15.94 9.68 -10.24
N PRO A 114 -16.05 10.95 -9.80
CA PRO A 114 -16.92 11.92 -10.44
C PRO A 114 -16.55 12.24 -11.89
N ASP A 115 -15.26 12.23 -12.23
CA ASP A 115 -14.75 12.48 -13.58
C ASP A 115 -13.37 11.82 -13.82
N LEU A 116 -12.84 11.96 -15.04
CA LEU A 116 -11.54 11.38 -15.41
C LEU A 116 -10.35 12.05 -14.69
N ALA A 117 -10.48 13.31 -14.30
CA ALA A 117 -9.40 14.02 -13.63
C ALA A 117 -9.20 13.49 -12.20
N ASP A 118 -10.27 13.02 -11.57
CA ASP A 118 -10.27 12.31 -10.29
C ASP A 118 -9.41 11.04 -10.36
N THR A 119 -9.80 10.06 -11.18
CA THR A 119 -9.02 8.83 -11.44
C THR A 119 -7.54 9.09 -11.76
N MET A 120 -7.24 10.15 -12.53
CA MET A 120 -5.84 10.51 -12.86
C MET A 120 -5.10 11.09 -11.66
N SER A 121 -5.78 11.84 -10.80
CA SER A 121 -5.26 12.30 -9.51
C SER A 121 -4.98 11.11 -8.59
N ASP A 122 -5.90 10.16 -8.51
CA ASP A 122 -5.82 9.01 -7.61
C ASP A 122 -4.64 8.09 -7.95
N LEU A 123 -4.51 7.73 -9.23
CA LEU A 123 -3.34 7.00 -9.73
C LEU A 123 -2.03 7.79 -9.54
N PHE A 124 -2.07 9.13 -9.62
CA PHE A 124 -0.90 9.95 -9.33
C PHE A 124 -0.51 9.91 -7.85
N PHE A 125 -1.48 9.93 -6.93
CA PHE A 125 -1.22 9.87 -5.50
C PHE A 125 -0.80 8.46 -5.05
N ASP A 126 -1.35 7.40 -5.65
CA ASP A 126 -0.84 6.03 -5.49
C ASP A 126 0.64 5.95 -5.88
N PHE A 127 0.99 6.50 -7.05
CA PHE A 127 2.37 6.57 -7.52
C PHE A 127 3.27 7.35 -6.56
N ALA A 128 2.82 8.53 -6.10
CA ALA A 128 3.58 9.36 -5.18
C ALA A 128 3.84 8.62 -3.85
N GLY A 129 2.82 7.93 -3.31
CA GLY A 129 2.95 7.10 -2.12
C GLY A 129 3.95 5.95 -2.33
N ALA A 130 3.86 5.28 -3.49
CA ALA A 130 4.79 4.21 -3.87
C ALA A 130 6.24 4.71 -3.94
N VAL A 131 6.49 5.87 -4.55
CA VAL A 131 7.83 6.47 -4.67
C VAL A 131 8.40 6.81 -3.30
N VAL A 132 7.59 7.40 -2.41
CA VAL A 132 8.02 7.73 -1.04
C VAL A 132 8.41 6.45 -0.28
N ALA A 133 7.56 5.42 -0.30
CA ALA A 133 7.84 4.15 0.37
C ALA A 133 9.05 3.42 -0.24
N ALA A 134 9.14 3.36 -1.57
CA ALA A 134 10.28 2.76 -2.27
C ALA A 134 11.59 3.50 -1.96
N ALA A 135 11.60 4.83 -1.99
CA ALA A 135 12.77 5.63 -1.64
C ALA A 135 13.22 5.37 -0.19
N TYR A 136 12.26 5.28 0.74
CA TYR A 136 12.52 4.89 2.12
C TYR A 136 13.19 3.51 2.17
N PHE A 137 12.55 2.46 1.63
CA PHE A 137 13.10 1.11 1.66
C PHE A 137 14.46 1.01 1.00
N LEU A 138 14.66 1.58 -0.19
CA LEU A 138 15.93 1.52 -0.92
C LEU A 138 17.09 2.22 -0.19
N ARG A 139 16.80 3.23 0.64
CA ARG A 139 17.81 3.85 1.50
C ARG A 139 18.29 2.88 2.58
N TYR A 140 17.38 2.16 3.22
CA TYR A 140 17.68 1.24 4.33
C TYR A 140 18.06 -0.18 3.88
N TYR A 141 17.71 -0.57 2.65
CA TYR A 141 17.97 -1.88 2.04
C TYR A 141 19.46 -2.26 1.97
N ARG A 142 20.40 -1.32 2.20
CA ARG A 142 21.84 -1.61 2.29
C ARG A 142 22.44 -1.54 3.69
N PHE A 143 21.69 -1.15 4.72
CA PHE A 143 22.24 -0.90 6.07
C PHE A 143 21.81 -1.90 7.14
N GLY A 144 20.89 -2.84 6.87
CA GLY A 144 20.16 -3.50 7.96
C GLY A 144 20.09 -5.04 7.99
N TYR A 145 20.18 -5.76 6.88
CA TYR A 145 19.85 -7.21 6.90
C TYR A 145 21.05 -8.15 6.76
N GLY A 146 22.23 -7.65 6.37
CA GLY A 146 23.46 -8.46 6.31
C GLY A 146 24.29 -8.48 7.60
N GLU A 147 24.21 -7.43 8.43
CA GLU A 147 25.12 -7.29 9.58
C GLU A 147 24.52 -7.73 10.93
N TYR A 148 23.19 -7.77 11.07
CA TYR A 148 22.54 -8.17 12.32
C TYR A 148 22.25 -9.68 12.45
N GLY A 149 22.50 -10.48 11.41
CA GLY A 149 22.13 -11.91 11.36
C GLY A 149 23.29 -12.92 11.32
N LEU A 150 24.55 -12.49 11.16
CA LEU A 150 25.66 -13.42 10.87
C LEU A 150 26.83 -13.38 11.87
N ASN A 151 26.79 -12.50 12.88
CA ASN A 151 27.89 -12.34 13.85
C ASN A 151 27.63 -12.97 15.24
N SER A 152 26.50 -13.67 15.46
CA SER A 152 26.22 -14.31 16.75
C SER A 152 26.61 -15.79 16.85
N GLU A 153 27.09 -16.43 15.77
CA GLU A 153 27.42 -17.86 15.80
C GLU A 153 28.72 -18.18 15.06
N LYS A 154 29.85 -17.82 15.66
CA LYS A 154 31.08 -18.61 15.50
C LYS A 154 31.68 -18.86 16.88
N PRO A 155 31.33 -19.97 17.55
CA PRO A 155 32.16 -20.47 18.63
C PRO A 155 33.46 -21.03 18.03
N ASN A 156 34.58 -20.57 18.59
CA ASN A 156 35.92 -21.15 18.39
C ASN A 156 36.00 -22.56 19.00
#